data_AF-A0A929YS07-F1
#
_entry.id   AF-A0A929YS07-F1
#
_cell.length_a   1.000
_cell.length_b   1.000
_cell.length_c   1.000
_cell.angle_alpha   90.00
_cell.angle_beta   90.00
_cell.angle_gamma   90.00
#
_symmetry.space_group_name_H-M   'P 1'
#
loop_
_entity.id
_entity.type
_entity.pdbx_description
1 polymer ?
#
loop_
_entity_poly.entity_id
_entity_poly.type
_entity_poly.pdbx_seq_one_letter_code
_entity_poly.pdbx_strand_id
1 'polypeptide(L)'
;MTGKNKTVFFCRNCGYESAKWMGQCPSCKEWNSFVEEPVKGKGSRASTGSFSAGGNLQPKNQPLLLSEIKSGDGEERFDTHFK
;
A
#
# COMPACT_ATOMS: atom_id res chain seq x y z
N MET A 1 -7.80 20.93 16.43
CA MET A 1 -8.36 21.17 15.08
C MET A 1 -7.92 20.00 14.21
N THR A 2 -8.78 19.00 14.04
CA THR A 2 -8.44 17.76 13.31
C THR A 2 -8.13 18.06 11.85
N GLY A 3 -6.86 17.94 11.47
CA GLY A 3 -6.41 18.06 10.09
C GLY A 3 -6.89 16.86 9.29
N LYS A 4 -7.92 17.08 8.45
CA LYS A 4 -8.39 16.08 7.49
C LYS A 4 -7.27 15.86 6.49
N ASN A 5 -6.76 14.63 6.40
CA ASN A 5 -5.73 14.26 5.43
C ASN A 5 -6.28 14.59 4.04
N LYS A 6 -5.72 15.61 3.38
CA LYS A 6 -6.13 15.98 2.03
C LYS A 6 -5.44 15.01 1.09
N THR A 7 -6.19 14.08 0.53
CA THR A 7 -5.72 13.25 -0.58
C THR A 7 -5.87 14.05 -1.87
N VAL A 8 -4.82 14.04 -2.69
CA VAL A 8 -4.79 14.69 -4.00
C VAL A 8 -4.44 13.62 -5.03
N PHE A 9 -5.19 13.59 -6.12
CA PHE A 9 -5.03 12.66 -7.22
C PHE A 9 -4.37 13.39 -8.39
N PHE A 10 -3.33 12.82 -8.97
CA PHE A 10 -2.63 13.37 -10.11
C PHE A 10 -2.74 12.44 -11.32
N CYS A 11 -2.90 12.99 -12.52
CA CYS A 11 -2.87 12.23 -13.76
C CYS A 11 -1.43 11.99 -14.20
N ARG A 12 -1.00 10.73 -14.31
CA ARG A 12 0.37 10.39 -14.76
C ARG A 12 0.69 10.78 -16.20
N ASN A 13 -0.32 10.97 -17.04
CA ASN A 13 -0.15 11.19 -18.47
C ASN A 13 -0.04 12.67 -18.84
N CYS A 14 -0.75 13.55 -18.12
CA CYS A 14 -0.78 14.99 -18.42
C CYS A 14 -0.51 15.91 -17.21
N GLY A 15 -0.38 15.36 -16.00
CA GLY A 15 -0.12 16.15 -14.79
C GLY A 15 -1.34 16.85 -14.19
N TYR A 16 -2.56 16.62 -14.70
CA TYR A 16 -3.77 17.20 -14.13
C TYR A 16 -4.03 16.72 -12.69
N GLU A 17 -4.28 17.64 -11.76
CA GLU A 17 -4.55 17.36 -10.35
C GLU A 17 -6.04 17.52 -10.00
N SER A 18 -6.54 16.66 -9.12
CA SER A 18 -7.92 16.69 -8.63
C SER A 18 -7.97 16.26 -7.16
N ALA A 19 -8.84 16.89 -6.38
CA ALA A 19 -9.12 16.48 -4.99
C ALA A 19 -10.02 15.23 -4.89
N LYS A 20 -10.53 14.73 -6.02
CA LYS A 20 -11.42 13.57 -6.08
C LYS A 20 -11.05 12.66 -7.25
N TRP A 21 -11.07 11.35 -7.03
CA TRP A 21 -10.93 10.37 -8.11
C TRP A 21 -12.12 10.47 -9.07
N MET A 22 -11.83 10.78 -10.35
CA MET A 22 -12.85 10.92 -11.41
C MET A 22 -12.81 9.79 -12.45
N GLY A 23 -11.80 8.91 -12.41
CA GLY A 23 -11.66 7.75 -13.31
C GLY A 23 -11.11 8.15 -14.67
N GLN A 24 -11.76 9.12 -15.33
CA GLN A 24 -11.31 9.73 -16.58
C GLN A 24 -10.69 11.11 -16.34
N CYS A 25 -9.51 11.35 -16.90
CA CYS A 25 -8.86 12.66 -16.83
C CYS A 25 -9.54 13.70 -17.74
N PRO A 26 -9.94 14.89 -17.25
CA PRO A 26 -10.59 15.92 -18.09
C PRO A 26 -9.64 16.58 -19.08
N SER A 27 -8.33 16.56 -18.81
CA SER A 27 -7.31 17.18 -19.69
C SER A 27 -6.90 16.25 -20.84
N CYS A 28 -6.53 14.99 -20.55
CA CYS A 28 -6.06 14.05 -21.57
C CYS A 28 -7.07 12.96 -21.95
N LYS A 29 -8.27 12.95 -21.35
CA LYS A 29 -9.36 11.97 -21.58
C LYS A 29 -9.01 10.51 -21.29
N GLU A 30 -7.85 10.27 -20.68
CA GLU A 30 -7.36 8.93 -20.41
C GLU A 30 -7.98 8.36 -19.14
N TRP A 31 -8.29 7.06 -19.21
CA TRP A 31 -8.84 6.29 -18.11
C TRP A 31 -7.72 5.68 -17.27
N ASN A 32 -7.97 5.44 -15.98
CA ASN A 32 -7.04 4.78 -15.06
C ASN A 32 -5.65 5.44 -14.93
N SER A 33 -5.55 6.72 -15.31
CA SER A 33 -4.29 7.48 -15.24
C SER A 33 -4.15 8.30 -13.96
N PHE A 34 -5.22 8.40 -13.16
CA PHE A 34 -5.17 9.05 -11.86
C PHE A 34 -4.51 8.15 -10.83
N VAL A 35 -3.55 8.71 -10.12
CA VAL A 35 -2.82 8.08 -9.03
C VAL A 35 -2.82 9.02 -7.84
N GLU A 36 -2.83 8.48 -6.63
CA GLU A 36 -2.75 9.28 -5.40
C GLU A 36 -1.31 9.73 -5.18
N GLU A 37 -1.12 11.02 -4.86
CA GLU A 37 0.17 11.45 -4.32
C GLU A 37 0.39 10.69 -3.02
N PRO A 38 1.52 9.97 -2.85
CA PRO A 38 1.84 9.40 -1.56
C PRO A 38 2.05 10.58 -0.63
N VAL A 39 1.05 10.89 0.18
CA VAL A 39 1.24 11.69 1.39
C VAL A 39 2.35 10.97 2.13
N LYS A 40 3.57 11.48 2.00
CA LYS A 40 4.69 11.05 2.83
C LYS A 40 4.24 11.37 4.25
N GLY A 41 3.59 10.40 4.88
CA GLY A 41 3.60 10.29 6.32
C GLY A 41 5.06 10.49 6.66
N LYS A 42 5.34 11.51 7.46
CA LYS A 42 6.65 11.71 8.09
C LYS A 42 6.86 10.49 8.99
N GLY A 43 7.15 9.35 8.38
CA GLY A 43 7.62 8.13 9.01
C GLY A 43 9.06 8.42 9.34
N SER A 44 9.24 8.91 10.56
CA SER A 44 10.52 9.14 11.21
C SER A 44 11.53 8.08 10.79
N ARG A 45 12.71 8.51 10.37
CA ARG A 45 13.91 7.67 10.42
C ARG A 45 14.10 7.26 11.88
N ALA A 46 13.52 6.14 12.29
CA ALA A 46 13.80 5.51 13.56
C ALA A 46 15.01 4.60 13.35
N SER A 47 16.17 5.24 13.54
CA SER A 47 17.41 4.67 14.08
C SER A 47 17.41 3.18 14.40
N THR A 48 18.41 2.49 13.84
CA THR A 48 19.09 1.30 14.38
C THR A 48 18.90 1.15 15.90
N GLY A 49 17.99 0.26 16.30
CA GLY A 49 17.85 -0.20 17.67
C GLY A 49 18.10 -1.70 17.68
N SER A 50 19.26 -2.13 18.16
CA SER A 50 19.56 -3.53 18.42
C SER A 50 18.59 -4.04 19.50
N PHE A 51 17.68 -4.94 19.12
CA PHE A 51 16.96 -5.77 20.09
C PHE A 51 17.75 -7.06 20.28
N SER A 52 18.57 -7.07 21.34
CA SER A 52 19.24 -8.28 21.81
C SER A 52 18.27 -9.10 22.67
N ALA A 53 18.10 -10.36 22.25
CA ALA A 53 17.90 -11.57 23.04
C ALA A 53 16.70 -11.69 24.01
N GLY A 54 15.93 -12.78 23.80
CA GLY A 54 15.36 -13.55 24.91
C GLY A 54 13.84 -13.56 25.00
N GLY A 55 13.15 -14.18 24.04
CA GLY A 55 11.73 -14.51 24.20
C GLY A 55 11.06 -14.91 22.90
N ASN A 56 10.50 -16.11 22.84
CA ASN A 56 9.66 -16.57 21.73
C ASN A 56 8.31 -15.86 21.80
N LEU A 57 8.22 -14.71 21.15
CA LEU A 57 6.96 -14.05 20.83
C LEU A 57 6.97 -13.80 19.33
N GLN A 58 6.44 -14.75 18.56
CA GLN A 58 6.21 -14.58 17.12
C GLN A 58 5.32 -13.35 16.91
N PRO A 59 5.85 -12.24 16.37
CA PRO A 59 5.05 -11.09 16.05
C PRO A 59 4.37 -11.36 14.71
N LYS A 60 3.17 -11.93 14.76
CA LYS A 60 2.30 -12.23 13.60
C LYS A 60 1.95 -11.03 12.68
N ASN A 61 2.42 -9.83 13.01
CA ASN A 61 2.17 -8.59 12.27
C ASN A 61 3.46 -7.89 11.79
N GLN A 62 4.60 -8.59 11.72
CA GLN A 62 5.81 -8.01 11.13
C GLN A 62 5.81 -8.13 9.60
N PRO A 63 6.24 -7.08 8.86
CA PRO A 63 6.42 -7.16 7.43
C PRO A 63 7.52 -8.18 7.11
N LEU A 64 7.16 -9.26 6.43
CA LEU A 64 8.09 -10.27 5.94
C LEU A 64 8.64 -9.83 4.58
N LEU A 65 9.89 -10.17 4.27
CA LEU A 65 10.42 -9.95 2.92
C LEU A 65 9.67 -10.84 1.93
N LEU A 66 9.53 -10.37 0.68
CA LEU A 66 8.88 -11.15 -0.38
C LEU A 66 9.54 -12.52 -0.56
N SER A 67 10.85 -12.62 -0.36
CA SER A 67 11.63 -13.85 -0.40
C SER A 67 11.34 -14.84 0.73
N GLU A 68 10.77 -14.37 1.84
CA GLU A 68 10.50 -15.17 3.04
C GLU A 68 9.06 -15.72 3.06
N ILE A 69 8.20 -15.28 2.13
CA ILE A 69 6.84 -15.80 1.98
C ILE A 69 6.92 -17.22 1.42
N LYS A 70 6.60 -18.20 2.24
CA LYS A 70 6.51 -19.60 1.83
C LYS A 70 5.24 -19.82 1.03
N SER A 71 5.36 -19.89 -0.30
CA SER A 71 4.21 -20.05 -1.21
C SER A 71 3.71 -21.50 -1.36
N GLY A 72 4.01 -22.43 -0.44
CA GLY A 72 3.91 -23.86 -0.80
C GLY A 72 3.70 -24.89 0.30
N ASP A 73 3.42 -24.52 1.55
CA ASP A 73 3.33 -25.51 2.63
C ASP A 73 2.04 -25.36 3.45
N GLY A 74 0.91 -25.83 2.90
CA GLY A 74 -0.19 -26.33 3.74
C GLY A 74 -1.59 -25.73 3.60
N GLU A 75 -1.84 -24.76 2.70
CA GLU A 75 -3.21 -24.34 2.40
C GLU A 75 -3.68 -24.97 1.08
N GLU A 76 -4.35 -26.13 1.19
CA GLU A 76 -5.11 -26.68 0.07
C GLU A 76 -6.09 -25.60 -0.42
N ARG A 77 -5.97 -25.26 -1.71
CA ARG A 77 -6.95 -24.39 -2.37
C ARG A 77 -8.30 -25.08 -2.27
N PHE A 78 -9.24 -24.47 -1.54
CA PHE A 78 -10.59 -24.99 -1.45
C PHE A 78 -11.17 -25.16 -2.86
N ASP A 79 -11.62 -26.38 -3.19
CA ASP A 79 -12.32 -26.64 -4.43
C ASP A 79 -13.63 -25.86 -4.41
N THR A 80 -13.75 -24.89 -5.32
CA THR A 80 -14.92 -23.99 -5.34
C THR A 80 -16.16 -24.65 -5.93
N HIS A 81 -16.14 -25.94 -6.29
CA HIS A 81 -17.26 -26.70 -6.83
C HIS A 81 -18.14 -25.91 -7.82
N PHE A 82 -17.52 -25.07 -8.65
CA PHE A 82 -18.24 -24.37 -9.72
C PHE A 82 -18.40 -25.36 -10.87
N LYS A 83 -19.63 -25.84 -11.04
CA LYS A 83 -20.07 -26.63 -12.20
C LYS A 83 -20.53 -25.72 -13.32
#